data_AF-A0A193CDB2-F1
#
_entry.id   AF-A0A193CDB2-F1
#
_cell.length_a   1.000
_cell.length_b   1.000
_cell.length_c   1.000
_cell.angle_alpha   90.00
_cell.angle_beta   90.00
_cell.angle_gamma   90.00
#
_symmetry.space_group_name_H-M   'P 1'
#
loop_
_entity.id
_entity.type
_entity.pdbx_description
1 polymer ?
#
loop_
_entity_poly.entity_id
_entity_poly.type
_entity_poly.pdbx_seq_one_letter_code
_entity_poly.pdbx_strand_id
1 'polypeptide(L)'
;MRRDNSDEAYVLDLCDEILGERGQRQARFDWLRGDPGRNGRTVRLPVDSYWPDHQLVVEYREIQHDQPVPHFDKPDRLTVSGVHRGRQRALYDQRRDELIPAHGLRLVVIKPSDLAADRRGRLRRDRDNDQLALHTKLI
;
A
#
# COMPACT_ATOMS: atom_id res chain seq x y z
N MET A 1 7.64 18.85 -2.32
CA MET A 1 8.62 18.31 -1.35
C MET A 1 8.61 16.80 -1.52
N ARG A 2 9.65 16.24 -2.16
CA ARG A 2 9.70 14.80 -2.44
C ARG A 2 9.76 14.04 -1.11
N ARG A 3 8.94 13.00 -0.95
CA ARG A 3 8.95 12.10 0.22
C ARG A 3 10.06 11.07 0.10
N ASP A 4 11.27 11.50 -0.28
CA ASP A 4 12.44 10.63 -0.51
C ASP A 4 12.99 10.02 0.81
N ASN A 5 12.22 10.07 1.90
CA ASN A 5 12.63 9.58 3.21
C ASN A 5 11.50 8.87 3.97
N SER A 6 10.43 8.44 3.28
CA SER A 6 9.36 7.64 3.89
C SER A 6 9.74 6.16 3.97
N ASP A 7 9.17 5.44 4.93
CA ASP A 7 9.40 4.01 5.08
C ASP A 7 8.83 3.22 3.90
N GLU A 8 7.70 3.67 3.32
CA GLU A 8 7.16 3.18 2.04
C GLU A 8 8.23 3.26 0.93
N ALA A 9 8.83 4.45 0.71
CA ALA A 9 9.84 4.61 -0.33
C ALA A 9 11.05 3.69 -0.11
N TYR A 10 11.56 3.62 1.13
CA TYR A 10 12.66 2.72 1.49
C TYR A 10 12.35 1.26 1.15
N VAL A 11 11.18 0.76 1.54
CA VAL A 11 10.78 -0.63 1.29
C VAL A 11 10.63 -0.92 -0.20
N LEU A 12 9.98 -0.02 -0.95
CA LEU A 12 9.78 -0.23 -2.38
C LEU A 12 11.09 -0.17 -3.17
N ASP A 13 12.06 0.65 -2.72
CA ASP A 13 13.39 0.69 -3.33
C ASP A 13 14.17 -0.62 -3.07
N LEU A 14 14.05 -1.23 -1.88
CA LEU A 14 14.60 -2.57 -1.64
C LEU A 14 13.92 -3.65 -2.49
N CYS A 15 12.60 -3.53 -2.72
CA CYS A 15 11.88 -4.44 -3.62
C CYS A 15 12.42 -4.32 -5.06
N ASP A 16 12.72 -3.10 -5.53
CA ASP A 16 13.32 -2.91 -6.86
C ASP A 16 14.67 -3.64 -6.97
N GLU A 17 15.50 -3.54 -5.94
CA GLU A 17 16.82 -4.20 -5.90
C GLU A 17 16.69 -5.73 -5.93
N ILE A 18 15.76 -6.30 -5.16
CA ILE A 18 15.53 -7.75 -5.06
C ILE A 18 14.98 -8.30 -6.39
N LEU A 19 14.05 -7.57 -7.01
CA LEU A 19 13.39 -7.99 -8.25
C LEU A 19 14.23 -7.68 -9.50
N GLY A 20 15.27 -6.84 -9.37
CA GLY A 20 16.08 -6.40 -10.51
C GLY A 20 15.31 -5.53 -11.51
N GLU A 21 14.16 -4.97 -11.11
CA GLU A 21 13.25 -4.19 -11.93
C GLU A 21 12.76 -2.98 -11.12
N ARG A 22 12.65 -1.81 -11.76
CA ARG A 22 12.09 -0.63 -11.11
C ARG A 22 10.57 -0.65 -11.18
N GLY A 23 9.93 -0.77 -10.01
CA GLY A 23 8.49 -0.78 -9.89
C GLY A 23 7.83 0.54 -10.30
N GLN A 24 6.65 0.44 -10.89
CA GLN A 24 5.79 1.55 -11.24
C GLN A 24 5.07 2.06 -9.98
N ARG A 25 5.63 3.08 -9.33
CA ARG A 25 5.04 3.71 -8.15
C ARG A 25 3.67 4.31 -8.45
N GLN A 26 2.72 4.15 -7.54
CA GLN A 26 1.36 4.69 -7.68
C GLN A 26 0.64 4.23 -8.96
N ALA A 27 0.98 3.03 -9.47
CA ALA A 27 0.34 2.45 -10.63
C ALA A 27 -1.18 2.35 -10.45
N ARG A 28 -1.91 2.43 -11.56
CA ARG A 28 -3.37 2.46 -11.56
C ARG A 28 -3.89 1.53 -12.63
N PHE A 29 -4.92 0.78 -12.26
CA PHE A 29 -5.61 -0.12 -13.16
C PHE A 29 -7.02 0.39 -13.43
N ASP A 30 -7.55 0.15 -14.62
CA ASP A 30 -8.89 0.59 -14.99
C ASP A 30 -9.99 -0.16 -14.23
N TRP A 31 -9.72 -1.38 -13.78
CA TRP A 31 -10.61 -2.22 -12.98
C TRP A 31 -10.56 -1.92 -11.48
N LEU A 32 -9.48 -1.31 -10.98
CA LEU A 32 -9.33 -0.99 -9.55
C LEU A 32 -9.86 0.43 -9.25
N ARG A 33 -11.13 0.52 -8.86
CA ARG A 33 -11.84 1.81 -8.70
C ARG A 33 -12.35 2.06 -7.27
N GLY A 34 -12.29 3.34 -6.89
CA GLY A 34 -12.86 3.87 -5.66
C GLY A 34 -14.37 4.04 -5.77
N ASP A 35 -14.97 4.52 -4.69
CA ASP A 35 -16.40 4.78 -4.66
C ASP A 35 -16.82 5.86 -5.67
N PRO A 36 -18.03 5.77 -6.24
CA PRO A 36 -18.59 6.85 -7.02
C PRO A 36 -18.81 8.08 -6.12
N GLY A 37 -18.38 9.24 -6.61
CA GLY A 37 -18.72 10.53 -6.01
C GLY A 37 -20.18 10.93 -6.28
N ARG A 38 -20.61 12.09 -5.78
CA ARG A 38 -21.98 12.61 -5.95
C ARG A 38 -22.45 12.76 -7.40
N ASN A 39 -21.53 12.84 -8.34
CA ASN A 39 -21.79 12.94 -9.78
C ASN A 39 -21.64 11.59 -10.52
N GLY A 40 -21.58 10.47 -9.80
CA GLY A 40 -21.39 9.13 -10.34
C GLY A 40 -19.97 8.81 -10.81
N ARG A 41 -19.03 9.76 -10.75
CA ARG A 41 -17.64 9.52 -11.20
C ARG A 41 -16.85 8.76 -10.15
N THR A 42 -16.16 7.70 -10.58
CA THR A 42 -15.21 6.92 -9.78
C THR A 42 -13.77 7.32 -10.10
N VAL A 43 -12.88 7.27 -9.13
CA VAL A 43 -11.42 7.43 -9.35
C VAL A 43 -10.72 6.07 -9.37
N ARG A 44 -9.68 5.91 -10.20
CA ARG A 44 -8.81 4.72 -10.12
C ARG A 44 -8.00 4.78 -8.84
N LEU A 45 -7.97 3.70 -8.07
CA LEU A 45 -7.17 3.63 -6.86
C LEU A 45 -5.71 3.35 -7.24
N PRO A 46 -4.75 4.11 -6.68
CA PRO A 46 -3.35 3.75 -6.84
C PRO A 46 -3.03 2.52 -5.98
N VAL A 47 -2.15 1.67 -6.50
CA VAL A 47 -1.36 0.73 -5.70
C VAL A 47 -0.03 1.36 -5.34
N ASP A 48 0.65 0.93 -4.28
CA ASP A 48 1.91 1.57 -3.88
C ASP A 48 2.99 1.37 -4.96
N SER A 49 3.17 0.14 -5.45
CA SER A 49 4.03 -0.14 -6.61
C SER A 49 3.65 -1.43 -7.34
N TYR A 50 3.93 -1.48 -8.65
CA TYR A 50 3.68 -2.61 -9.54
C TYR A 50 4.93 -2.96 -10.36
N TRP A 51 5.29 -4.24 -10.43
CA TRP A 51 6.41 -4.79 -11.21
C TRP A 51 5.85 -5.67 -12.33
N PRO A 52 5.73 -5.12 -13.56
CA PRO A 52 5.18 -5.82 -14.71
C PRO A 52 5.83 -7.16 -15.03
N ASP A 53 7.16 -7.25 -15.04
CA ASP A 53 7.85 -8.47 -15.45
C ASP A 53 7.64 -9.61 -14.44
N HIS A 54 7.26 -9.25 -13.21
CA HIS A 54 6.94 -10.16 -12.12
C HIS A 54 5.44 -10.36 -11.88
N GLN A 55 4.59 -9.66 -12.65
CA GLN A 55 3.13 -9.61 -12.45
C GLN A 55 2.74 -9.37 -10.97
N LEU A 56 3.50 -8.49 -10.30
CA LEU A 56 3.49 -8.35 -8.84
C LEU A 56 3.10 -6.94 -8.43
N VAL A 57 2.13 -6.84 -7.53
CA VAL A 57 1.81 -5.61 -6.80
C VAL A 57 2.30 -5.73 -5.35
N VAL A 58 2.94 -4.67 -4.84
CA VAL A 58 3.31 -4.55 -3.43
C VAL A 58 2.55 -3.38 -2.81
N GLU A 59 2.00 -3.61 -1.62
CA GLU A 59 1.38 -2.59 -0.75
C GLU A 59 2.12 -2.54 0.58
N TYR A 60 2.56 -1.35 1.02
CA TYR A 60 3.15 -1.11 2.32
C TYR A 60 2.11 -0.55 3.30
N ARG A 61 1.61 -1.40 4.20
CA ARG A 61 0.53 -1.04 5.15
C ARG A 61 1.11 -0.75 6.53
N GLU A 62 1.26 0.53 6.87
CA GLU A 62 1.70 0.98 8.19
C GLU A 62 0.73 0.55 9.32
N ILE A 63 1.24 0.46 10.55
CA ILE A 63 0.46 0.01 11.73
C ILE A 63 -0.79 0.88 12.00
N GLN A 64 -0.82 2.13 11.50
CA GLN A 64 -2.00 3.01 11.60
C GLN A 64 -3.24 2.50 10.86
N HIS A 65 -3.18 1.34 10.19
CA HIS A 65 -4.35 0.67 9.61
C HIS A 65 -5.18 -0.15 10.63
N ASP A 66 -4.63 -0.53 11.78
CA ASP A 66 -5.29 -1.46 12.71
C ASP A 66 -5.92 -0.79 13.96
N GLN A 67 -5.74 0.52 14.18
CA GLN A 67 -6.39 1.24 15.28
C GLN A 67 -6.98 2.58 14.80
N PRO A 68 -8.28 2.85 15.05
CA PRO A 68 -8.88 4.13 14.69
C PRO A 68 -8.17 5.25 15.44
N VAL A 69 -7.58 6.19 14.69
CA VAL A 69 -6.90 7.35 15.25
C VAL A 69 -7.83 8.55 15.03
N PRO A 70 -8.46 9.11 16.08
CA PRO A 70 -9.48 10.16 15.93
C PRO A 70 -9.03 11.37 15.10
N HIS A 71 -7.74 11.68 15.13
CA HIS A 71 -7.14 12.79 14.37
C HIS A 71 -7.07 12.53 12.86
N PHE A 72 -6.90 11.26 12.43
CA PHE A 72 -6.83 10.87 11.02
C PHE A 72 -8.19 10.47 10.43
N ASP A 73 -9.04 9.86 11.26
CA ASP A 73 -10.34 9.34 10.84
C ASP A 73 -11.36 10.43 10.56
N LYS A 74 -11.12 11.64 11.09
CA LYS A 74 -12.03 12.80 10.99
C LYS A 74 -13.47 12.32 11.16
N PRO A 75 -13.82 11.78 12.35
CA PRO A 75 -15.14 11.20 12.58
C PRO A 75 -16.27 12.17 12.21
N ASP A 76 -16.04 13.48 12.27
CA ASP A 76 -17.03 14.50 11.91
C ASP A 76 -17.03 14.92 10.43
N ARG A 77 -16.25 14.26 9.56
CA ARG A 77 -16.07 14.64 8.15
C ARG A 77 -16.28 13.45 7.22
N LEU A 78 -17.46 13.44 6.59
CA LEU A 78 -17.78 12.50 5.54
C LEU A 78 -16.86 12.71 4.32
N THR A 79 -16.37 11.61 3.75
CA THR A 79 -15.70 11.63 2.44
C THR A 79 -16.69 11.96 1.34
N VAL A 80 -16.21 12.16 0.11
CA VAL A 80 -17.07 12.52 -1.05
C VAL A 80 -18.15 11.46 -1.32
N SER A 81 -17.92 10.20 -0.91
CA SER A 81 -18.88 9.09 -0.99
C SER A 81 -19.78 8.93 0.26
N GLY A 82 -19.70 9.81 1.25
CA GLY A 82 -20.59 9.80 2.41
C GLY A 82 -20.18 8.82 3.53
N VAL A 83 -18.98 8.23 3.47
CA VAL A 83 -18.42 7.36 4.53
C VAL A 83 -17.27 8.04 5.27
N HIS A 84 -16.99 7.64 6.51
CA HIS A 84 -15.80 8.11 7.25
C HIS A 84 -14.50 7.68 6.56
N ARG A 85 -13.43 8.46 6.75
CA ARG A 85 -12.15 8.25 6.04
C ARG A 85 -11.50 6.90 6.40
N GLY A 86 -11.58 6.47 7.66
CA GLY A 86 -11.08 5.16 8.09
C GLY A 86 -11.81 4.00 7.41
N ARG A 87 -13.15 4.04 7.39
CA ARG A 87 -13.97 3.03 6.69
C ARG A 87 -13.68 2.99 5.18
N GLN A 88 -13.46 4.15 4.56
CA GLN A 88 -13.09 4.23 3.15
C GLN A 88 -11.74 3.55 2.86
N ARG A 89 -10.74 3.73 3.75
CA ARG A 89 -9.44 3.06 3.60
C ARG A 89 -9.58 1.55 3.69
N ALA A 90 -10.28 1.04 4.70
CA ALA A 90 -10.53 -0.39 4.86
C ALA A 90 -11.23 -1.01 3.64
N LEU A 91 -12.25 -0.32 3.09
CA LEU A 91 -12.92 -0.75 1.86
C LEU A 91 -11.99 -0.81 0.65
N TYR A 92 -11.06 0.14 0.55
CA TYR A 92 -10.12 0.19 -0.57
C TYR A 92 -9.01 -0.85 -0.43
N ASP A 93 -8.54 -1.12 0.79
CA ASP A 93 -7.59 -2.20 1.07
C ASP A 93 -8.23 -3.55 0.73
N GLN A 94 -9.48 -3.78 1.14
CA GLN A 94 -10.24 -4.98 0.77
C GLN A 94 -10.39 -5.14 -0.75
N ARG A 95 -10.70 -4.06 -1.48
CA ARG A 95 -10.78 -4.11 -2.95
C ARG A 95 -9.47 -4.50 -3.60
N ARG A 96 -8.33 -4.05 -3.06
CA ARG A 96 -7.01 -4.46 -3.56
C ARG A 96 -6.77 -5.94 -3.29
N ASP A 97 -7.09 -6.40 -2.08
CA ASP A 97 -6.94 -7.80 -1.66
C ASP A 97 -7.76 -8.76 -2.54
N GLU A 98 -8.94 -8.34 -2.99
CA GLU A 98 -9.82 -9.15 -3.84
C GLU A 98 -9.48 -9.03 -5.33
N LEU A 99 -9.35 -7.80 -5.85
CA LEU A 99 -9.29 -7.57 -7.30
C LEU A 99 -7.91 -7.84 -7.89
N ILE A 100 -6.82 -7.55 -7.17
CA ILE A 100 -5.47 -7.76 -7.71
C ILE A 100 -5.25 -9.24 -8.05
N PRO A 101 -5.52 -10.20 -7.13
CA PRO A 101 -5.45 -11.63 -7.46
C PRO A 101 -6.48 -12.06 -8.51
N ALA A 102 -7.70 -11.54 -8.47
CA ALA A 102 -8.74 -11.89 -9.44
C ALA A 102 -8.37 -11.51 -10.89
N HIS A 103 -7.49 -10.53 -11.06
CA HIS A 103 -6.95 -10.11 -12.36
C HIS A 103 -5.60 -10.77 -12.71
N GLY A 104 -5.21 -11.83 -12.01
CA GLY A 104 -4.02 -12.64 -12.34
C GLY A 104 -2.70 -12.00 -11.91
N LEU A 105 -2.74 -11.00 -11.03
CA LEU A 105 -1.55 -10.40 -10.44
C LEU A 105 -1.34 -10.95 -9.02
N ARG A 106 -0.08 -11.17 -8.64
CA ARG A 106 0.25 -11.49 -7.25
C ARG A 106 0.18 -10.22 -6.41
N LEU A 107 -0.43 -10.30 -5.23
CA LEU A 107 -0.40 -9.23 -4.24
C LEU A 107 0.50 -9.64 -3.07
N VAL A 108 1.47 -8.79 -2.72
CA VAL A 108 2.27 -8.91 -1.50
C VAL A 108 2.02 -7.69 -0.63
N VAL A 109 1.57 -7.94 0.61
CA VAL A 109 1.41 -6.90 1.62
C VAL A 109 2.59 -6.95 2.58
N ILE A 110 3.26 -5.82 2.75
CA ILE A 110 4.37 -5.64 3.69
C ILE A 110 3.90 -4.72 4.80
N LYS A 111 4.06 -5.14 6.05
CA LYS A 111 3.80 -4.35 7.24
C LYS A 111 5.12 -3.98 7.93
N PRO A 112 5.19 -2.90 8.72
CA PRO A 112 6.37 -2.62 9.53
C PRO A 112 6.78 -3.79 10.44
N SER A 113 5.81 -4.58 10.92
CA SER A 113 6.07 -5.77 11.74
C SER A 113 6.79 -6.91 11.02
N ASP A 114 6.81 -6.87 9.68
CA ASP A 114 7.57 -7.83 8.86
C ASP A 114 9.06 -7.47 8.77
N LEU A 115 9.42 -6.27 9.21
CA LEU A 115 10.73 -5.66 9.04
C LEU A 115 11.33 -5.26 10.40
N ALA A 116 12.55 -4.76 10.40
CA ALA A 116 13.21 -4.25 11.60
C ALA A 116 12.57 -2.91 12.04
N ALA A 117 11.39 -2.95 12.66
CA ALA A 117 10.68 -1.76 13.14
C ALA A 117 10.78 -1.56 14.66
N ASP A 118 10.58 -0.31 15.11
CA ASP A 118 10.32 -0.01 16.51
C ASP A 118 8.86 -0.36 16.91
N ARG A 119 8.56 -0.32 18.21
CA ARG A 119 7.19 -0.60 18.74
C ARG A 119 6.12 0.39 18.23
N ARG A 120 6.53 1.49 17.59
CA ARG A 120 5.65 2.51 16.99
C ARG A 120 5.48 2.31 15.49
N GLY A 121 6.09 1.27 14.91
CA GLY A 121 5.99 0.94 13.50
C GLY A 121 6.93 1.73 12.59
N ARG A 122 7.94 2.42 13.14
CA ARG A 122 8.95 3.11 12.33
C ARG A 122 10.11 2.17 12.04
N LEU A 123 10.56 2.13 10.78
CA LEU A 123 11.66 1.28 10.39
C LEU A 123 12.99 1.78 10.97
N ARG A 124 13.81 0.83 11.45
CA ARG A 124 15.21 1.05 11.82
C ARG A 124 16.11 1.09 10.58
N ARG A 125 15.60 0.60 9.44
CA ARG A 125 16.29 0.51 8.15
C ARG A 125 17.56 -0.32 8.23
N ASP A 126 17.40 -1.51 8.77
CA ASP A 126 18.46 -2.49 8.87
C ASP A 126 18.49 -3.26 7.54
N ARG A 127 19.22 -2.69 6.57
CA ARG A 127 19.14 -3.10 5.16
C ARG A 127 19.33 -4.60 4.96
N ASP A 128 20.29 -5.22 5.63
CA ASP A 128 20.61 -6.63 5.44
C ASP A 128 19.46 -7.53 5.94
N ASN A 129 18.94 -7.23 7.12
CA ASN A 129 17.80 -7.96 7.70
C ASN A 129 16.50 -7.68 6.93
N ASP A 130 16.27 -6.44 6.54
CA ASP A 130 15.08 -6.02 5.79
C ASP A 130 15.09 -6.64 4.38
N GLN A 131 16.22 -6.68 3.68
CA GLN A 131 16.35 -7.37 2.39
C GLN A 131 16.08 -8.86 2.51
N LEU A 132 16.60 -9.53 3.55
CA LEU A 132 16.35 -10.97 3.76
C LEU A 132 14.86 -11.25 4.01
N ALA A 133 14.20 -10.44 4.84
CA ALA A 133 12.78 -10.56 5.12
C ALA A 133 11.94 -10.32 3.85
N LEU A 134 12.28 -9.31 3.06
CA LEU A 134 11.61 -9.00 1.80
C LEU A 134 11.82 -10.08 0.74
N HIS A 135 13.04 -10.60 0.59
CA HIS A 135 13.35 -11.67 -0.36
C HIS A 135 12.45 -12.89 -0.11
N THR A 136 12.27 -13.28 1.16
CA THR A 136 11.40 -14.41 1.55
C THR A 136 9.93 -14.19 1.18
N LYS A 137 9.48 -12.93 1.06
CA LYS A 137 8.10 -12.60 0.69
C LYS A 137 7.91 -12.43 -0.81
N LEU A 138 8.95 -11.99 -1.53
CA LEU A 138 8.87 -11.64 -2.95
C LEU A 138 9.16 -12.84 -3.87
N ILE A 139 10.04 -13.76 -3.46
CA ILE A 139 10.50 -14.92 -4.24
C ILE A 139 9.97 -16.19 -3.58
#